data_AF-A0A059D7J3-F1
#
_entry.id   AF-A0A059D7J3-F1
#
_cell.length_a   1.000
_cell.length_b   1.000
_cell.length_c   1.000
_cell.angle_alpha   90.00
_cell.angle_beta   90.00
_cell.angle_gamma   90.00
#
_symmetry.space_group_name_H-M   'P 1'
#
loop_
_entity.id
_entity.type
_entity.pdbx_description
1 polymer ?
#
loop_
_entity_poly.entity_id
_entity_poly.type
_entity_poly.pdbx_seq_one_letter_code
_entity_poly.pdbx_strand_id
1 'polypeptide(L)'
;MILQHAGIPVKGASSLKGRTRRARRRTKRASLIKKASKQRARRRPTSTVMEQQRSEHPSLVKPLRCIVKLGGAAITCKNDLEKINETHLEMVATQLRQVMISGSSSSKVPGMDWSKRNGKLGISVNVDNYQELSESSSFIVVHGAGSFGHFQASQSGVHKGGLERPIVKAGFVATRISVSTLNLEVVRALAREGLPSLGLSPFSCGWSTRGKNIASANLSTVAKALDSGFIPVLHGDAVLDELQGCTILSGDVIIRHLAEHLKPDYVVFLLYRVH
;
A
#
# COMPACT_ATOMS: atom_id res chain seq x y z
N MET A 1 50.70 -47.49 22.10
CA MET A 1 51.54 -47.95 23.23
C MET A 1 52.62 -46.91 23.48
N ILE A 2 53.06 -46.74 24.73
CA ILE A 2 54.14 -45.83 25.19
C ILE A 2 53.73 -44.33 25.06
N LEU A 3 53.22 -43.63 26.09
CA LEU A 3 53.80 -43.16 27.38
C LEU A 3 54.94 -42.14 27.27
N GLN A 4 54.71 -40.91 27.79
CA GLN A 4 55.54 -40.37 28.87
C GLN A 4 54.86 -39.21 29.64
N HIS A 5 55.15 -39.15 30.95
CA HIS A 5 54.78 -38.08 31.90
C HIS A 5 55.70 -36.83 31.67
N ALA A 6 55.64 -35.68 32.36
CA ALA A 6 55.09 -35.27 33.67
C ALA A 6 54.80 -33.74 33.65
N GLY A 7 54.34 -33.04 34.69
CA GLY A 7 54.05 -33.40 36.08
C GLY A 7 53.42 -32.21 36.83
N ILE A 8 52.92 -32.45 38.05
CA ILE A 8 52.24 -31.46 38.89
C ILE A 8 53.15 -31.05 40.07
N PRO A 9 53.21 -29.76 40.46
CA PRO A 9 53.59 -29.36 41.81
C PRO A 9 52.44 -28.74 42.64
N VAL A 10 52.48 -29.04 43.94
CA VAL A 10 51.55 -28.66 45.03
C VAL A 10 52.43 -28.44 46.26
N LYS A 11 52.29 -27.42 47.15
CA LYS A 11 51.17 -26.54 47.57
C LYS A 11 51.73 -25.15 47.93
N GLY A 12 50.90 -24.10 47.98
CA GLY A 12 51.32 -22.80 48.56
C GLY A 12 50.15 -21.84 48.82
N ALA A 13 49.91 -21.48 50.09
CA ALA A 13 48.71 -20.74 50.51
C ALA A 13 48.93 -19.24 50.69
N SER A 14 48.02 -18.40 50.16
CA SER A 14 47.70 -17.04 50.64
C SER A 14 46.49 -16.53 49.84
N SER A 15 45.64 -15.58 50.26
CA SER A 15 45.27 -15.01 51.55
C SER A 15 44.13 -14.03 51.23
N LEU A 16 42.94 -14.27 51.79
CA LEU A 16 41.70 -13.47 51.98
C LEU A 16 41.35 -12.14 51.21
N LYS A 17 42.18 -11.53 50.36
CA LYS A 17 41.94 -10.18 49.80
C LYS A 17 40.98 -10.11 48.58
N GLY A 18 40.55 -11.25 48.03
CA GLY A 18 39.70 -11.29 46.82
C GLY A 18 38.19 -11.08 47.02
N ARG A 19 37.62 -11.48 48.16
CA ARG A 19 36.15 -11.52 48.36
C ARG A 19 35.52 -10.14 48.61
N THR A 20 36.23 -9.21 49.25
CA THR A 20 35.70 -7.88 49.63
C THR A 20 35.54 -6.90 48.45
N ARG A 21 36.39 -6.99 47.41
CA ARG A 21 36.25 -6.16 46.20
C ARG A 21 35.01 -6.52 45.36
N ARG A 22 34.62 -7.80 45.30
CA ARG A 22 33.45 -8.24 44.52
C ARG A 22 32.12 -7.84 45.17
N ALA A 23 32.06 -7.82 46.50
CA ALA A 23 30.90 -7.31 47.26
C ALA A 23 30.67 -5.81 47.06
N ARG A 24 31.72 -4.98 47.23
CA ARG A 24 31.64 -3.51 47.05
C ARG A 24 31.24 -3.05 45.63
N ARG A 25 31.54 -3.85 44.59
CA ARG A 25 31.07 -3.56 43.22
C ARG A 25 29.59 -3.90 42.99
N ARG A 26 29.02 -4.93 43.64
CA ARG A 26 27.58 -5.26 43.53
C ARG A 26 26.70 -4.22 44.23
N THR A 27 27.09 -3.72 45.41
CA THR A 27 26.32 -2.70 46.14
C THR A 27 26.29 -1.34 45.44
N LYS A 28 27.40 -0.87 44.84
CA LYS A 28 27.39 0.36 44.02
C LYS A 28 26.51 0.26 42.77
N ARG A 29 26.41 -0.91 42.11
CA ARG A 29 25.53 -1.08 40.94
C ARG A 29 24.06 -1.09 41.35
N ALA A 30 23.71 -1.68 42.50
CA ALA A 30 22.35 -1.68 43.03
C ALA A 30 21.86 -0.29 43.46
N SER A 31 22.72 0.58 44.02
CA SER A 31 22.31 1.95 44.41
C SER A 31 22.09 2.87 43.20
N LEU A 32 22.84 2.70 42.12
CA LEU A 32 22.61 3.41 40.85
C LEU A 32 21.27 3.00 40.19
N ILE A 33 20.94 1.70 40.18
CA ILE A 33 19.67 1.20 39.66
C ILE A 33 18.47 1.72 40.49
N LYS A 34 18.59 1.75 41.82
CA LYS A 34 17.54 2.34 42.69
C LYS A 34 17.36 3.86 42.52
N LYS A 35 18.41 4.62 42.16
CA LYS A 35 18.26 6.04 41.82
C LYS A 35 17.58 6.23 40.46
N ALA A 36 17.99 5.48 39.43
CA ALA A 36 17.36 5.53 38.10
C ALA A 36 15.85 5.16 38.14
N SER A 37 15.46 4.14 38.91
CA SER A 37 14.05 3.77 39.05
C SER A 37 13.23 4.81 39.82
N LYS A 38 13.79 5.44 40.86
CA LYS A 38 13.08 6.48 41.64
C LYS A 38 12.93 7.80 40.89
N GLN A 39 13.79 8.07 39.91
CA GLN A 39 13.71 9.25 39.04
C GLN A 39 12.77 9.04 37.84
N ARG A 40 12.51 7.78 37.44
CA ARG A 40 11.51 7.42 36.40
C ARG A 40 10.06 7.41 36.92
N ALA A 41 9.85 7.34 38.23
CA ALA A 41 8.54 7.28 38.89
C ALA A 41 7.90 8.66 39.22
N ARG A 42 8.43 9.76 38.66
CA ARG A 42 7.91 11.13 38.89
C ARG A 42 7.50 11.87 37.60
N ARG A 43 7.15 11.14 36.54
CA ARG A 43 6.38 11.67 35.41
C ARG A 43 4.99 11.05 35.44
N ARG A 44 4.03 11.75 36.05
CA ARG A 44 2.60 11.49 35.82
C ARG A 44 2.35 11.72 34.32
N PRO A 45 1.70 10.79 33.59
CA PRO A 45 1.04 11.18 32.36
C PRO A 45 -0.13 12.08 32.77
N THR A 46 -0.03 13.37 32.45
CA THR A 46 -1.17 14.28 32.55
C THR A 46 -2.24 13.80 31.57
N SER A 47 -3.46 13.65 32.06
CA SER A 47 -4.63 13.31 31.27
C SER A 47 -4.94 14.45 30.30
N THR A 48 -4.52 14.30 29.05
CA THR A 48 -4.93 15.19 27.97
C THR A 48 -5.03 14.42 26.66
N VAL A 49 -6.23 14.47 26.09
CA VAL A 49 -6.56 14.14 24.70
C VAL A 49 -6.24 12.69 24.28
N MET A 50 -7.20 11.79 24.53
CA MET A 50 -7.54 10.82 23.48
C MET A 50 -8.01 11.66 22.28
N GLU A 51 -7.13 11.87 21.32
CA GLU A 51 -7.49 12.53 20.08
C GLU A 51 -8.30 11.53 19.28
N GLN A 52 -9.61 11.51 19.55
CA GLN A 52 -10.59 11.03 18.60
C GLN A 52 -10.33 11.82 17.32
N GLN A 53 -9.69 11.17 16.35
CA GLN A 53 -9.67 11.67 14.98
C GLN A 53 -11.13 11.73 14.52
N ARG A 54 -11.76 12.89 14.75
CA ARG A 54 -12.92 13.30 13.98
C ARG A 54 -12.46 13.19 12.53
N SER A 55 -13.11 12.31 11.77
CA SER A 55 -12.88 12.22 10.34
C SER A 55 -13.40 13.50 9.71
N GLU A 56 -12.55 14.53 9.66
CA GLU A 56 -12.74 15.65 8.76
C GLU A 56 -12.72 15.08 7.35
N HIS A 57 -13.91 14.86 6.81
CA HIS A 57 -14.09 14.39 5.46
C HIS A 57 -13.53 15.47 4.52
N PRO A 58 -12.54 15.15 3.67
CA PRO A 58 -11.87 16.18 2.89
C PRO A 58 -12.85 16.76 1.86
N SER A 59 -13.10 18.08 1.95
CA SER A 59 -13.79 18.84 0.92
C SER A 59 -12.86 19.00 -0.29
N LEU A 60 -13.30 18.52 -1.46
CA LEU A 60 -12.59 18.73 -2.72
C LEU A 60 -12.76 20.17 -3.20
N VAL A 61 -11.74 20.72 -3.86
CA VAL A 61 -11.77 22.05 -4.49
C VAL A 61 -12.65 22.03 -5.74
N LYS A 62 -12.68 20.91 -6.46
CA LYS A 62 -13.55 20.66 -7.62
C LYS A 62 -14.48 19.47 -7.35
N PRO A 63 -15.78 19.53 -7.69
CA PRO A 63 -16.67 18.37 -7.62
C PRO A 63 -16.10 17.16 -8.37
N LEU A 64 -16.27 15.97 -7.79
CA LEU A 64 -15.84 14.71 -8.40
C LEU A 64 -16.91 14.26 -9.40
N ARG A 65 -16.61 14.28 -10.71
CA ARG A 65 -17.60 13.85 -11.72
C ARG A 65 -17.93 12.37 -11.58
N CYS A 66 -16.91 11.50 -11.45
CA CYS A 66 -17.20 10.07 -11.33
C CYS A 66 -16.11 9.22 -10.67
N ILE A 67 -16.52 8.03 -10.24
CA ILE A 67 -15.62 6.91 -9.91
C ILE A 67 -15.85 5.78 -10.92
N VAL A 68 -14.77 5.34 -11.58
CA VAL A 68 -14.80 4.28 -12.60
C VAL A 68 -14.26 2.97 -12.02
N LYS A 69 -15.12 1.97 -11.87
CA LYS A 69 -14.72 0.59 -11.56
C LYS A 69 -14.20 -0.09 -12.83
N LEU A 70 -12.96 -0.53 -12.82
CA LEU A 70 -12.49 -1.55 -13.76
C LEU A 70 -12.69 -2.94 -13.14
N GLY A 71 -13.51 -3.79 -13.74
CA GLY A 71 -13.66 -5.19 -13.33
C GLY A 71 -12.34 -5.94 -13.54
N GLY A 72 -11.93 -6.79 -12.60
CA GLY A 72 -10.66 -7.51 -12.72
C GLY A 72 -10.58 -8.35 -14.00
N ALA A 73 -11.69 -8.98 -14.40
CA ALA A 73 -11.81 -9.75 -15.65
C ALA A 73 -11.91 -8.88 -16.91
N ALA A 74 -12.11 -7.56 -16.81
CA ALA A 74 -12.12 -6.67 -17.97
C ALA A 74 -10.70 -6.37 -18.48
N ILE A 75 -9.74 -6.30 -17.54
CA ILE A 75 -8.33 -5.93 -17.81
C ILE A 75 -7.33 -7.08 -17.59
N THR A 76 -7.79 -8.27 -17.18
CA THR A 76 -6.94 -9.46 -16.99
C THR A 76 -7.55 -10.72 -17.60
N CYS A 77 -6.71 -11.64 -18.05
CA CYS A 77 -7.13 -12.96 -18.51
C CYS A 77 -7.39 -13.84 -17.28
N LYS A 78 -8.67 -14.03 -16.92
CA LYS A 78 -9.11 -14.71 -15.68
C LYS A 78 -8.46 -16.08 -15.42
N ASN A 79 -8.17 -16.84 -16.48
CA ASN A 79 -7.65 -18.21 -16.39
C ASN A 79 -6.11 -18.28 -16.37
N ASP A 80 -5.44 -17.19 -16.72
CA ASP A 80 -3.98 -17.12 -16.86
C ASP A 80 -3.40 -16.28 -15.71
N LEU A 81 -2.55 -16.91 -14.89
CA LEU A 81 -1.89 -16.25 -13.75
C LEU A 81 -1.15 -14.98 -14.20
N GLU A 82 -1.42 -13.85 -13.53
CA GLU A 82 -0.71 -12.58 -13.73
C GLU A 82 -0.65 -12.10 -15.20
N LYS A 83 -1.69 -12.41 -15.99
CA LYS A 83 -1.79 -11.99 -17.39
C LYS A 83 -2.79 -10.87 -17.60
N ILE A 84 -2.30 -9.75 -18.14
CA ILE A 84 -3.09 -8.58 -18.54
C ILE A 84 -3.77 -8.87 -19.89
N ASN A 85 -4.99 -8.36 -20.09
CA ASN A 85 -5.56 -8.23 -21.42
C ASN A 85 -5.15 -6.85 -21.97
N GLU A 86 -4.01 -6.78 -22.66
CA GLU A 86 -3.41 -5.52 -23.11
C GLU A 86 -4.36 -4.74 -24.02
N THR A 87 -4.99 -5.41 -25.00
CA THR A 87 -5.95 -4.80 -25.94
C THR A 87 -7.13 -4.13 -25.23
N HIS A 88 -7.72 -4.78 -24.23
CA HIS A 88 -8.81 -4.17 -23.45
C HIS A 88 -8.32 -3.02 -22.57
N LEU A 89 -7.14 -3.14 -21.97
CA LEU A 89 -6.59 -2.10 -21.11
C LEU A 89 -6.26 -0.83 -21.90
N GLU A 90 -5.68 -0.98 -23.09
CA GLU A 90 -5.44 0.13 -24.04
C GLU A 90 -6.76 0.76 -24.50
N MET A 91 -7.74 -0.05 -24.94
CA MET A 91 -9.07 0.44 -25.34
C MET A 91 -9.76 1.23 -24.22
N VAL A 92 -9.71 0.75 -22.98
CA VAL A 92 -10.28 1.45 -21.81
C VAL A 92 -9.56 2.77 -21.55
N ALA A 93 -8.22 2.81 -21.67
CA ALA A 93 -7.46 4.04 -21.47
C ALA A 93 -7.80 5.10 -22.55
N THR A 94 -7.88 4.70 -23.82
CA THR A 94 -8.27 5.60 -24.92
C THR A 94 -9.70 6.10 -24.78
N GLN A 95 -10.65 5.25 -24.38
CA GLN A 95 -12.04 5.66 -24.13
C GLN A 95 -12.15 6.63 -22.95
N LEU A 96 -11.43 6.40 -21.85
CA LEU A 96 -11.38 7.33 -20.72
C LEU A 96 -10.80 8.69 -21.13
N ARG A 97 -9.74 8.71 -21.95
CA ARG A 97 -9.18 9.94 -22.51
C ARG A 97 -10.22 10.70 -23.33
N GLN A 98 -10.92 10.02 -24.25
CA GLN A 98 -11.94 10.62 -25.12
C GLN A 98 -13.13 11.20 -24.36
N VAL A 99 -13.53 10.59 -23.25
CA VAL A 99 -14.71 11.01 -22.46
C VAL A 99 -14.38 12.10 -21.42
N MET A 100 -13.16 12.11 -20.86
CA MET A 100 -12.81 12.97 -19.72
C MET A 100 -12.04 14.26 -20.10
N ILE A 101 -11.51 14.34 -21.33
CA ILE A 101 -10.80 15.52 -21.85
C ILE A 101 -11.61 16.13 -23.01
N SER A 102 -12.37 17.18 -22.71
CA SER A 102 -13.17 17.90 -23.70
C SER A 102 -12.29 18.72 -24.67
N GLY A 103 -12.64 18.72 -25.96
CA GLY A 103 -12.02 19.58 -26.97
C GLY A 103 -10.82 19.03 -27.74
N SER A 104 -10.28 17.86 -27.37
CA SER A 104 -9.13 17.25 -28.09
C SER A 104 -9.56 16.43 -29.31
N SER A 105 -10.25 17.06 -30.27
CA SER A 105 -10.54 16.43 -31.57
C SER A 105 -9.27 16.31 -32.40
N SER A 106 -8.78 15.08 -32.58
CA SER A 106 -7.65 14.69 -33.45
C SER A 106 -6.22 15.10 -33.06
N SER A 107 -6.00 15.93 -32.02
CA SER A 107 -4.62 16.19 -31.54
C SER A 107 -4.08 14.99 -30.74
N LYS A 108 -2.85 14.57 -31.07
CA LYS A 108 -2.13 13.47 -30.41
C LYS A 108 -1.50 13.99 -29.12
N VAL A 109 -2.25 13.91 -28.01
CA VAL A 109 -1.75 14.31 -26.68
C VAL A 109 -0.46 13.54 -26.36
N PRO A 110 0.62 14.19 -25.90
CA PRO A 110 1.84 13.52 -25.48
C PRO A 110 1.58 12.55 -24.32
N GLY A 111 2.07 11.32 -24.45
CA GLY A 111 2.06 10.35 -23.35
C GLY A 111 3.01 10.76 -22.21
N MET A 112 2.56 10.57 -20.98
CA MET A 112 3.25 10.92 -19.73
C MET A 112 4.07 9.76 -19.13
N ASP A 113 3.93 8.52 -19.63
CA ASP A 113 4.79 7.38 -19.22
C ASP A 113 6.19 7.48 -19.87
N TRP A 114 7.04 8.33 -19.30
CA TRP A 114 8.46 8.46 -19.68
C TRP A 114 9.37 7.46 -18.96
N SER A 115 8.81 6.51 -18.20
CA SER A 115 9.60 5.52 -17.48
C SER A 115 10.20 4.49 -18.43
N LYS A 116 11.47 4.11 -18.22
CA LYS A 116 12.12 3.08 -19.05
C LYS A 116 11.39 1.73 -18.91
N ARG A 117 11.22 1.02 -20.03
CA ARG A 117 11.02 -0.44 -20.05
C ARG A 117 12.30 -1.10 -20.56
N ASN A 118 12.55 -2.35 -20.19
CA ASN A 118 13.42 -3.21 -20.99
C ASN A 118 12.87 -3.23 -22.43
N GLY A 119 13.73 -2.93 -23.41
CA GLY A 119 13.37 -2.94 -24.83
C GLY A 119 12.83 -1.64 -25.44
N LYS A 120 12.71 -0.52 -24.69
CA LYS A 120 12.44 0.81 -25.30
C LYS A 120 13.64 1.75 -25.13
N LEU A 121 14.11 2.30 -26.26
CA LEU A 121 15.21 3.26 -26.32
C LEU A 121 14.69 4.70 -26.10
N GLY A 122 15.30 5.38 -25.11
CA GLY A 122 15.18 6.82 -24.93
C GLY A 122 13.99 7.30 -24.07
N ILE A 123 14.24 8.38 -23.33
CA ILE A 123 13.19 9.29 -22.86
C ILE A 123 13.04 10.33 -23.99
N SER A 124 11.85 10.44 -24.58
CA SER A 124 11.54 11.47 -25.59
C SER A 124 10.43 12.36 -25.04
N VAL A 125 10.82 13.53 -24.55
CA VAL A 125 9.89 14.58 -24.11
C VAL A 125 9.98 15.71 -25.13
N ASN A 126 8.91 15.93 -25.88
CA ASN A 126 8.74 17.18 -26.61
C ASN A 126 7.96 18.14 -25.69
N VAL A 127 8.69 19.04 -25.03
CA VAL A 127 8.15 19.99 -24.04
C VAL A 127 7.19 20.97 -24.70
N ASP A 128 7.44 21.32 -25.96
CA ASP A 128 6.71 22.34 -26.71
C ASP A 128 5.27 21.90 -27.10
N ASN A 129 4.95 20.61 -26.97
CA ASN A 129 3.62 20.06 -27.23
C ASN A 129 2.69 20.03 -26.01
N TYR A 130 3.12 20.54 -24.84
CA TYR A 130 2.29 20.60 -23.64
C TYR A 130 1.43 21.87 -23.61
N GLN A 131 0.32 21.83 -24.38
CA GLN A 131 -0.80 22.75 -24.15
C GLN A 131 -1.46 22.45 -22.81
N GLU A 132 -1.97 23.47 -22.13
CA GLU A 132 -2.84 23.29 -20.96
C GLU A 132 -4.00 22.37 -21.33
N LEU A 133 -4.20 21.32 -20.54
CA LEU A 133 -5.36 20.45 -20.66
C LEU A 133 -6.61 21.26 -20.33
N SER A 134 -7.32 21.69 -21.37
CA SER A 134 -8.66 22.28 -21.29
C SER A 134 -9.56 21.41 -20.41
N GLU A 135 -10.48 22.06 -19.69
CA GLU A 135 -11.28 21.54 -18.57
C GLU A 135 -11.45 20.02 -18.53
N SER A 136 -10.52 19.35 -17.84
CA SER A 136 -10.61 17.92 -17.57
C SER A 136 -11.61 17.66 -16.44
N SER A 137 -12.45 16.66 -16.65
CA SER A 137 -13.36 16.21 -15.59
C SER A 137 -12.59 15.49 -14.49
N SER A 138 -12.87 15.82 -13.23
CA SER A 138 -12.27 15.14 -12.06
C SER A 138 -12.84 13.72 -11.92
N PHE A 139 -12.00 12.68 -11.90
CA PHE A 139 -12.42 11.29 -11.70
C PHE A 139 -11.39 10.42 -10.98
N ILE A 140 -11.88 9.31 -10.39
CA ILE A 140 -11.06 8.26 -9.76
C ILE A 140 -11.22 6.96 -10.57
N VAL A 141 -10.16 6.17 -10.69
CA VAL A 141 -10.21 4.79 -11.21
C VAL A 141 -10.02 3.79 -10.05
N VAL A 142 -10.84 2.75 -9.99
CA VAL A 142 -10.69 1.64 -9.02
C VAL A 142 -10.74 0.28 -9.71
N HIS A 143 -9.59 -0.40 -9.84
CA HIS A 143 -9.56 -1.71 -10.51
C HIS A 143 -9.69 -2.90 -9.54
N GLY A 144 -10.15 -4.05 -10.07
CA GLY A 144 -10.16 -5.33 -9.36
C GLY A 144 -8.81 -6.04 -9.50
N ALA A 145 -8.51 -6.98 -8.60
CA ALA A 145 -7.24 -7.70 -8.62
C ALA A 145 -7.11 -8.67 -9.81
N GLY A 146 -8.22 -9.24 -10.31
CA GLY A 146 -8.17 -10.16 -11.45
C GLY A 146 -7.25 -11.37 -11.21
N SER A 147 -6.54 -11.81 -12.25
CA SER A 147 -5.53 -12.87 -12.13
C SER A 147 -4.27 -12.47 -11.34
N PHE A 148 -4.16 -11.22 -10.89
CA PHE A 148 -3.08 -10.70 -10.02
C PHE A 148 -3.44 -10.67 -8.53
N GLY A 149 -4.48 -11.41 -8.12
CA GLY A 149 -4.75 -11.59 -6.69
C GLY A 149 -5.62 -12.79 -6.35
N HIS A 150 -6.50 -13.22 -7.26
CA HIS A 150 -7.37 -14.37 -6.99
C HIS A 150 -6.59 -15.67 -6.74
N PHE A 151 -5.53 -15.93 -7.50
CA PHE A 151 -4.73 -17.16 -7.35
C PHE A 151 -3.97 -17.16 -6.01
N GLN A 152 -3.19 -16.12 -5.77
CA GLN A 152 -2.32 -15.93 -4.60
C GLN A 152 -3.15 -15.93 -3.30
N ALA A 153 -4.24 -15.15 -3.25
CA ALA A 153 -5.07 -15.01 -2.04
C ALA A 153 -5.99 -16.21 -1.78
N SER A 154 -6.33 -17.00 -2.82
CA SER A 154 -7.09 -18.24 -2.66
C SER A 154 -6.20 -19.35 -2.13
N GLN A 155 -5.08 -19.63 -2.82
CA GLN A 155 -4.15 -20.73 -2.49
C GLN A 155 -3.56 -20.60 -1.07
N SER A 156 -3.27 -19.38 -0.62
CA SER A 156 -2.71 -19.10 0.70
C SER A 156 -3.73 -18.87 1.82
N GLY A 157 -5.01 -18.63 1.45
CA GLY A 157 -6.06 -18.34 2.41
C GLY A 157 -6.05 -16.92 3.02
N VAL A 158 -5.37 -15.93 2.42
CA VAL A 158 -5.33 -14.53 2.91
C VAL A 158 -6.71 -13.93 3.19
N HIS A 159 -7.71 -14.26 2.38
CA HIS A 159 -9.10 -13.83 2.54
C HIS A 159 -9.78 -14.39 3.83
N LYS A 160 -9.18 -15.40 4.47
CA LYS A 160 -9.61 -16.01 5.74
C LYS A 160 -8.80 -15.48 6.94
N GLY A 161 -7.81 -14.62 6.73
CA GLY A 161 -6.94 -14.10 7.78
C GLY A 161 -5.93 -15.11 8.34
N GLY A 162 -5.38 -14.80 9.51
CA GLY A 162 -4.40 -15.61 10.23
C GLY A 162 -2.94 -15.36 9.80
N LEU A 163 -2.48 -14.10 9.91
CA LEU A 163 -1.12 -13.67 9.55
C LEU A 163 0.00 -14.33 10.38
N GLU A 164 -0.32 -14.92 11.53
CA GLU A 164 0.60 -15.75 12.31
C GLU A 164 1.07 -16.99 11.54
N ARG A 165 0.24 -17.52 10.62
CA ARG A 165 0.58 -18.69 9.79
C ARG A 165 1.55 -18.30 8.66
N PRO A 166 2.72 -18.96 8.53
CA PRO A 166 3.71 -18.62 7.50
C PRO A 166 3.16 -18.62 6.07
N ILE A 167 2.27 -19.57 5.71
CA ILE A 167 1.66 -19.64 4.38
C ILE A 167 0.77 -18.43 4.07
N VAL A 168 0.01 -17.93 5.05
CA VAL A 168 -0.84 -16.74 4.89
C VAL A 168 0.04 -15.49 4.76
N LYS A 169 1.11 -15.40 5.55
CA LYS A 169 2.07 -14.29 5.48
C LYS A 169 2.79 -14.23 4.13
N ALA A 170 3.26 -15.36 3.62
CA ALA A 170 3.84 -15.46 2.29
C ALA A 170 2.81 -15.12 1.19
N GLY A 171 1.59 -15.63 1.32
CA GLY A 171 0.47 -15.31 0.44
C GLY A 171 0.09 -13.83 0.43
N PHE A 172 0.13 -13.17 1.59
CA PHE A 172 -0.13 -11.73 1.72
C PHE A 172 0.91 -10.94 0.92
N VAL A 173 2.20 -11.25 1.09
CA VAL A 173 3.30 -10.65 0.32
C VAL A 173 3.13 -10.90 -1.18
N ALA A 174 2.88 -12.15 -1.60
CA ALA A 174 2.69 -12.50 -3.00
C ALA A 174 1.49 -11.78 -3.64
N THR A 175 0.35 -11.76 -2.95
CA THR A 175 -0.87 -11.04 -3.40
C THR A 175 -0.57 -9.55 -3.58
N ARG A 176 0.17 -8.93 -2.65
CA ARG A 176 0.53 -7.50 -2.71
C ARG A 176 1.47 -7.16 -3.85
N ILE A 177 2.54 -7.94 -4.05
CA ILE A 177 3.47 -7.76 -5.17
C ILE A 177 2.70 -7.84 -6.49
N SER A 178 1.84 -8.86 -6.62
CA SER A 178 1.05 -9.11 -7.81
C SER A 178 0.08 -7.98 -8.12
N VAL A 179 -0.82 -7.62 -7.19
CA VAL A 179 -1.83 -6.60 -7.47
C VAL A 179 -1.24 -5.18 -7.61
N SER A 180 -0.11 -4.91 -6.94
CA SER A 180 0.63 -3.65 -7.15
C SER A 180 1.28 -3.58 -8.54
N THR A 181 1.69 -4.73 -9.10
CA THR A 181 2.17 -4.83 -10.49
C THR A 181 1.05 -4.56 -11.49
N LEU A 182 -0.15 -5.11 -11.27
CA LEU A 182 -1.31 -4.78 -12.09
C LEU A 182 -1.65 -3.27 -12.02
N ASN A 183 -1.62 -2.69 -10.82
CA ASN A 183 -1.87 -1.27 -10.63
C ASN A 183 -0.85 -0.39 -11.36
N LEU A 184 0.43 -0.76 -11.36
CA LEU A 184 1.45 -0.07 -12.14
C LEU A 184 1.13 -0.10 -13.63
N GLU A 185 0.74 -1.24 -14.20
CA GLU A 185 0.44 -1.32 -15.63
C GLU A 185 -0.88 -0.62 -16.02
N VAL A 186 -1.89 -0.59 -15.13
CA VAL A 186 -3.08 0.26 -15.31
C VAL A 186 -2.71 1.75 -15.33
N VAL A 187 -1.92 2.21 -14.36
CA VAL A 187 -1.40 3.59 -14.31
C VAL A 187 -0.61 3.92 -15.57
N ARG A 188 0.25 3.02 -16.05
CA ARG A 188 1.02 3.25 -17.27
C ARG A 188 0.16 3.30 -18.53
N ALA A 189 -0.88 2.48 -18.63
CA ALA A 189 -1.81 2.55 -19.76
C ALA A 189 -2.51 3.91 -19.84
N LEU A 190 -3.02 4.41 -18.71
CA LEU A 190 -3.62 5.75 -18.61
C LEU A 190 -2.60 6.85 -18.93
N ALA A 191 -1.41 6.79 -18.34
CA ALA A 191 -0.34 7.76 -18.60
C ALA A 191 0.12 7.80 -20.06
N ARG A 192 0.14 6.67 -20.78
CA ARG A 192 0.47 6.63 -22.22
C ARG A 192 -0.54 7.37 -23.08
N GLU A 193 -1.81 7.37 -22.68
CA GLU A 193 -2.90 8.16 -23.31
C GLU A 193 -2.92 9.63 -22.87
N GLY A 194 -1.94 10.09 -22.08
CA GLY A 194 -1.84 11.47 -21.62
C GLY A 194 -2.72 11.81 -20.42
N LEU A 195 -3.23 10.80 -19.70
CA LEU A 195 -3.97 10.99 -18.45
C LEU A 195 -3.00 11.08 -17.27
N PRO A 196 -3.05 12.12 -16.41
CA PRO A 196 -2.15 12.29 -15.26
C PRO A 196 -2.49 11.33 -14.10
N SER A 197 -2.37 10.02 -14.33
CA SER A 197 -2.76 8.98 -13.37
C SER A 197 -1.71 8.71 -12.29
N LEU A 198 -2.15 8.57 -11.04
CA LEU A 198 -1.30 8.28 -9.88
C LEU A 198 -1.81 7.04 -9.12
N GLY A 199 -0.96 6.02 -9.01
CA GLY A 199 -1.29 4.78 -8.30
C GLY A 199 -1.25 4.92 -6.77
N LEU A 200 -2.36 4.59 -6.10
CA LEU A 200 -2.53 4.64 -4.64
C LEU A 200 -2.98 3.27 -4.10
N SER A 201 -2.05 2.50 -3.54
CA SER A 201 -2.39 1.24 -2.85
C SER A 201 -3.07 1.53 -1.50
N PRO A 202 -4.28 1.01 -1.24
CA PRO A 202 -4.99 1.19 0.04
C PRO A 202 -4.12 0.87 1.26
N PHE A 203 -3.41 -0.26 1.26
CA PHE A 203 -2.51 -0.60 2.38
C PHE A 203 -1.38 0.43 2.53
N SER A 204 -0.77 0.88 1.43
CA SER A 204 0.33 1.85 1.48
C SER A 204 -0.15 3.24 1.91
N CYS A 205 -1.43 3.56 1.68
CA CYS A 205 -2.12 4.71 2.26
C CYS A 205 -2.58 4.49 3.72
N GLY A 206 -2.19 3.38 4.36
CA GLY A 206 -2.50 3.07 5.75
C GLY A 206 -3.93 2.58 6.02
N TRP A 207 -4.67 2.15 4.99
CA TRP A 207 -6.03 1.66 5.18
C TRP A 207 -6.04 0.30 5.89
N SER A 208 -6.92 0.17 6.88
CA SER A 208 -7.09 -1.03 7.71
C SER A 208 -8.55 -1.46 7.78
N THR A 209 -8.74 -2.70 8.21
CA THR A 209 -10.06 -3.32 8.38
C THR A 209 -10.25 -3.89 9.78
N ARG A 210 -11.50 -4.16 10.16
CA ARG A 210 -11.88 -4.84 11.39
C ARG A 210 -13.03 -5.79 11.09
N GLY A 211 -12.73 -7.09 11.03
CA GLY A 211 -13.72 -8.09 10.62
C GLY A 211 -14.22 -7.85 9.19
N LYS A 212 -13.30 -7.59 8.26
CA LYS A 212 -13.52 -7.33 6.81
C LYS A 212 -14.19 -6.00 6.44
N ASN A 213 -14.63 -5.22 7.41
CA ASN A 213 -15.14 -3.86 7.19
C ASN A 213 -14.00 -2.84 7.32
N ILE A 214 -14.05 -1.72 6.60
CA ILE A 214 -13.07 -0.64 6.76
C ILE A 214 -13.12 -0.11 8.20
N ALA A 215 -11.96 -0.04 8.84
CA ALA A 215 -11.77 0.49 10.19
C ALA A 215 -11.08 1.86 10.15
N SER A 216 -10.09 2.01 9.27
CA SER A 216 -9.45 3.29 8.95
C SER A 216 -9.17 3.36 7.46
N ALA A 217 -9.50 4.50 6.84
CA ALA A 217 -9.25 4.78 5.43
C ALA A 217 -9.22 6.29 5.19
N ASN A 218 -8.06 6.91 5.49
CA ASN A 218 -7.86 8.34 5.31
C ASN A 218 -7.83 8.69 3.80
N LEU A 219 -8.71 9.62 3.40
CA LEU A 219 -8.87 10.04 1.99
C LEU A 219 -8.06 11.30 1.63
N SER A 220 -7.32 11.90 2.57
CA SER A 220 -6.57 13.14 2.32
C SER A 220 -5.55 13.03 1.18
N THR A 221 -4.93 11.86 0.96
CA THR A 221 -4.04 11.61 -0.18
C THR A 221 -4.80 11.55 -1.50
N VAL A 222 -6.02 10.99 -1.50
CA VAL A 222 -6.89 10.92 -2.69
C VAL A 222 -7.39 12.33 -3.04
N ALA A 223 -7.87 13.08 -2.04
CA ALA A 223 -8.32 14.45 -2.21
C ALA A 223 -7.21 15.37 -2.74
N LYS A 224 -6.03 15.38 -2.09
CA LYS A 224 -4.87 16.16 -2.55
C LYS A 224 -4.43 15.81 -3.97
N ALA A 225 -4.53 14.55 -4.38
CA ALA A 225 -4.23 14.15 -5.76
C ALA A 225 -5.25 14.75 -6.75
N LEU A 226 -6.55 14.66 -6.45
CA LEU A 226 -7.62 15.27 -7.27
C LEU A 226 -7.49 16.80 -7.34
N ASP A 227 -7.27 17.46 -6.21
CA ASP A 227 -7.11 18.92 -6.13
C ASP A 227 -5.85 19.40 -6.87
N SER A 228 -4.83 18.54 -7.00
CA SER A 228 -3.62 18.79 -7.81
C SER A 228 -3.78 18.41 -9.29
N GLY A 229 -4.97 18.00 -9.74
CA GLY A 229 -5.24 17.63 -11.13
C GLY A 229 -4.79 16.21 -11.55
N PHE A 230 -4.37 15.36 -10.60
CA PHE A 230 -4.09 13.95 -10.89
C PHE A 230 -5.37 13.11 -10.87
N ILE A 231 -5.33 11.98 -11.56
CA ILE A 231 -6.37 10.94 -11.54
C ILE A 231 -5.91 9.83 -10.58
N PRO A 232 -6.49 9.69 -9.38
CA PRO A 232 -6.12 8.62 -8.46
C PRO A 232 -6.54 7.26 -9.02
N VAL A 233 -5.62 6.30 -9.01
CA VAL A 233 -5.87 4.90 -9.38
C VAL A 233 -5.69 4.04 -8.14
N LEU A 234 -6.81 3.55 -7.61
CA LEU A 234 -6.83 2.60 -6.49
C LEU A 234 -7.13 1.19 -7.00
N HIS A 235 -6.88 0.20 -6.16
CA HIS A 235 -7.09 -1.20 -6.49
C HIS A 235 -7.61 -2.01 -5.30
N GLY A 236 -8.32 -3.10 -5.58
CA GLY A 236 -8.56 -4.12 -4.55
C GLY A 236 -7.22 -4.63 -4.01
N ASP A 237 -7.10 -4.77 -2.69
CA ASP A 237 -5.78 -4.90 -2.04
C ASP A 237 -5.83 -5.88 -0.85
N ALA A 238 -4.67 -6.40 -0.46
CA ALA A 238 -4.56 -7.17 0.79
C ALA A 238 -4.21 -6.21 1.95
N VAL A 239 -5.08 -6.11 2.94
CA VAL A 239 -4.95 -5.13 4.02
C VAL A 239 -4.84 -5.81 5.38
N LEU A 240 -4.33 -5.09 6.37
CA LEU A 240 -4.35 -5.54 7.77
C LEU A 240 -5.78 -5.52 8.30
N ASP A 241 -6.11 -6.51 9.12
CA ASP A 241 -7.40 -6.62 9.81
C ASP A 241 -7.18 -6.78 11.32
N GLU A 242 -7.86 -5.99 12.13
CA GLU A 242 -7.72 -5.98 13.60
C GLU A 242 -8.21 -7.27 14.29
N LEU A 243 -9.14 -8.02 13.68
CA LEU A 243 -9.73 -9.22 14.27
C LEU A 243 -9.18 -10.51 13.66
N GLN A 244 -8.84 -10.51 12.37
CA GLN A 244 -8.34 -11.68 11.65
C GLN A 244 -6.91 -11.51 11.09
N GLY A 245 -6.18 -10.46 11.48
CA GLY A 245 -4.80 -10.17 11.08
C GLY A 245 -4.67 -9.57 9.67
N CYS A 246 -5.30 -10.19 8.67
CA CYS A 246 -5.42 -9.64 7.32
C CYS A 246 -6.73 -10.01 6.64
N THR A 247 -7.06 -9.31 5.57
CA THR A 247 -8.16 -9.65 4.66
C THR A 247 -7.87 -9.13 3.25
N ILE A 248 -8.77 -9.44 2.31
CA ILE A 248 -8.85 -8.76 1.02
C ILE A 248 -9.88 -7.65 1.10
N LEU A 249 -9.45 -6.41 0.84
CA LEU A 249 -10.31 -5.25 0.64
C LEU A 249 -10.69 -5.20 -0.85
N SER A 250 -11.95 -5.46 -1.19
CA SER A 250 -12.39 -5.47 -2.58
C SER A 250 -12.48 -4.05 -3.16
N GLY A 251 -12.33 -3.94 -4.48
CA GLY A 251 -12.52 -2.68 -5.20
C GLY A 251 -13.92 -2.09 -5.01
N ASP A 252 -14.94 -2.93 -4.78
CA ASP A 252 -16.33 -2.47 -4.61
C ASP A 252 -16.55 -1.86 -3.21
N VAL A 253 -15.88 -2.39 -2.17
CA VAL A 253 -15.85 -1.78 -0.84
C VAL A 253 -15.09 -0.45 -0.87
N ILE A 254 -14.00 -0.36 -1.65
CA ILE A 254 -13.26 0.89 -1.86
C ILE A 254 -14.14 1.94 -2.55
N ILE A 255 -14.86 1.57 -3.62
CA ILE A 255 -15.78 2.49 -4.31
C ILE A 255 -16.89 2.97 -3.37
N ARG A 256 -17.51 2.06 -2.60
CA ARG A 256 -18.55 2.45 -1.63
C ARG A 256 -18.03 3.50 -0.65
N HIS A 257 -16.86 3.27 -0.05
CA HIS A 257 -16.24 4.21 0.88
C HIS A 257 -15.91 5.55 0.23
N LEU A 258 -15.31 5.55 -0.96
CA LEU A 258 -15.02 6.77 -1.72
C LEU A 258 -16.30 7.53 -2.08
N ALA A 259 -17.35 6.85 -2.55
CA ALA A 259 -18.61 7.49 -2.94
C ALA A 259 -19.38 8.06 -1.74
N GLU A 260 -19.35 7.37 -0.60
CA GLU A 260 -19.94 7.85 0.66
C GLU A 260 -19.31 9.18 1.12
N HIS A 261 -18.01 9.39 0.87
CA HIS A 261 -17.24 10.51 1.39
C HIS A 261 -17.03 11.65 0.39
N LEU A 262 -16.74 11.33 -0.88
CA LEU A 262 -16.38 12.29 -1.94
C LEU A 262 -17.57 12.68 -2.85
N LYS A 263 -18.75 12.06 -2.64
CA LYS A 263 -20.02 12.39 -3.30
C LYS A 263 -19.91 12.61 -4.83
N PRO A 264 -19.44 11.61 -5.61
CA PRO A 264 -19.36 11.74 -7.06
C PRO A 264 -20.75 11.85 -7.70
N ASP A 265 -20.86 12.55 -8.84
CA ASP A 265 -22.10 12.58 -9.63
C ASP A 265 -22.46 11.18 -10.16
N TYR A 266 -21.46 10.40 -10.57
CA TYR A 266 -21.63 9.06 -11.16
C TYR A 266 -20.68 8.01 -10.59
N VAL A 267 -21.15 6.77 -10.51
CA VAL A 267 -20.29 5.58 -10.31
C VAL A 267 -20.50 4.64 -11.50
N VAL A 268 -19.43 4.40 -12.26
CA VAL A 268 -19.48 3.67 -13.54
C VAL A 268 -18.81 2.32 -13.39
N PHE A 269 -19.48 1.24 -13.78
CA PHE A 269 -18.93 -0.12 -13.72
C PHE A 269 -18.57 -0.66 -15.11
N LEU A 270 -17.28 -0.72 -15.43
CA LEU A 270 -16.76 -1.36 -16.64
C LEU A 270 -16.47 -2.84 -16.33
N LEU A 271 -17.43 -3.69 -16.73
CA LEU A 271 -17.41 -5.13 -16.51
C LEU A 271 -17.17 -5.87 -17.83
N TYR A 272 -16.49 -7.02 -17.75
CA TYR A 272 -16.36 -7.90 -18.91
C TYR A 272 -17.66 -8.65 -19.17
N ARG A 273 -18.15 -8.59 -20.41
CA ARG A 273 -19.27 -9.43 -20.85
C ARG A 273 -18.70 -10.78 -21.29
N VAL A 274 -19.09 -11.84 -20.58
CA VAL A 274 -18.89 -13.21 -21.08
C VAL A 274 -19.93 -13.45 -22.17
N HIS A 275 -19.46 -13.84 -23.36
CA HIS A 275 -20.27 -14.40 -24.43
C HIS A 275 -20.26 -15.92 -24.32
#